data_AF-A0A9X3YLH0-F1
#
_entry.id   AF-A0A9X3YLH0-F1
#
_cell.length_a   1.000
_cell.length_b   1.000
_cell.length_c   1.000
_cell.angle_alpha   90.00
_cell.angle_beta   90.00
_cell.angle_gamma   90.00
#
_symmetry.space_group_name_H-M   'P 1'
#
loop_
_entity.id
_entity.type
_entity.pdbx_description
1 polymer ?
#
loop_
_entity_poly.entity_id
_entity_poly.type
_entity_poly.pdbx_seq_one_letter_code
_entity_poly.pdbx_strand_id
1 'polypeptide(L)'
;MVRAAQIDVAGCGVAGGDWGAARVGGVTQEGDFEPPDPPLDAQQRAIADALTDEQLAQIDRTLLDIVDVRWRRVAYVVATAMNAFENRQPPLPDVFYAERVRAIAQTGAVELEGFVDRMRWCEVRLSARR
;
A
#
# COMPACT_ATOMS: atom_id res chain seq x y z
N MET A 1 25.57 9.62 21.70
CA MET A 1 25.76 8.26 21.16
C MET A 1 24.52 7.44 21.49
N VAL A 2 23.54 7.41 20.57
CA VAL A 2 22.36 6.54 20.70
C VAL A 2 22.45 5.54 19.53
N ARG A 3 22.47 4.25 19.88
CA ARG A 3 22.66 3.13 18.95
C ARG A 3 21.49 3.06 17.97
N ALA A 4 21.81 2.97 16.68
CA ALA A 4 20.89 2.54 15.65
C ALA A 4 20.48 1.09 15.93
N ALA A 5 19.17 0.86 16.12
CA ALA A 5 18.62 -0.48 16.12
C ALA A 5 18.52 -0.95 14.66
N GLN A 6 19.43 -1.82 14.25
CA GLN A 6 19.25 -2.66 13.06
C GLN A 6 18.01 -3.51 13.29
N ILE A 7 16.95 -3.27 12.51
CA ILE A 7 15.82 -4.19 12.41
C ILE A 7 16.18 -5.16 11.29
N ASP A 8 16.43 -6.39 11.71
CA ASP A 8 16.63 -7.56 10.87
C ASP A 8 15.32 -7.84 10.11
N VAL A 9 15.36 -7.76 8.77
CA VAL A 9 14.19 -7.98 7.89
C VAL A 9 14.05 -9.46 7.50
N ALA A 10 14.78 -10.37 8.15
CA ALA A 10 14.66 -11.79 7.91
C ALA A 10 13.56 -12.41 8.78
N GLY A 11 12.37 -12.64 8.20
CA GLY A 11 11.42 -13.59 8.78
C GLY A 11 9.94 -13.21 8.74
N CYS A 12 9.44 -12.73 7.61
CA CYS A 12 8.00 -12.91 7.32
C CYS A 12 7.88 -14.09 6.36
N GLY A 13 7.90 -15.30 6.92
CA GLY A 13 7.51 -16.50 6.20
C GLY A 13 6.05 -16.33 5.79
N VAL A 14 5.83 -16.01 4.51
CA VAL A 14 4.52 -16.15 3.90
C VAL A 14 4.18 -17.62 3.95
N ALA A 15 3.33 -17.99 4.90
CA ALA A 15 2.63 -19.26 4.86
C ALA A 15 1.97 -19.33 3.48
N GLY A 16 2.31 -20.39 2.73
CA GLY A 16 1.76 -20.65 1.41
C GLY A 16 0.24 -20.64 1.48
N GLY A 17 -0.35 -19.50 1.14
CA GLY A 17 -1.74 -19.39 0.79
C GLY A 17 -1.88 -20.04 -0.58
N ASP A 18 -2.54 -21.19 -0.60
CA ASP A 18 -3.22 -21.71 -1.78
C ASP A 18 -4.04 -20.57 -2.38
N TRP A 19 -3.51 -19.95 -3.43
CA TRP A 19 -4.23 -18.98 -4.26
C TRP A 19 -5.32 -19.78 -4.96
N GLY A 20 -6.43 -19.95 -4.23
CA GLY A 20 -7.60 -20.67 -4.67
C GLY A 20 -7.96 -20.19 -6.06
N ALA A 21 -7.83 -21.12 -7.00
CA ALA A 21 -8.21 -21.02 -8.38
C ALA A 21 -9.64 -20.47 -8.52
N ALA A 22 -9.78 -19.14 -8.53
CA ALA A 22 -10.99 -18.47 -8.94
C ALA A 22 -10.87 -18.16 -10.44
N ARG A 23 -11.13 -19.19 -11.25
CA ARG A 23 -11.63 -19.13 -12.64
C ARG A 23 -11.09 -17.98 -13.51
N VAL A 24 -9.83 -18.05 -13.87
CA VAL A 24 -9.40 -17.61 -15.20
C VAL A 24 -8.72 -18.83 -15.83
N GLY A 25 -9.28 -19.32 -16.93
CA GLY A 25 -8.81 -20.54 -17.57
C GLY A 25 -7.35 -20.40 -18.00
N GLY A 26 -6.53 -21.37 -17.60
CA GLY A 26 -5.28 -21.74 -18.25
C GLY A 26 -4.14 -20.73 -18.17
N VAL A 27 -3.17 -21.07 -17.32
CA VAL A 27 -1.79 -20.53 -17.30
C VAL A 27 -1.71 -19.10 -16.73
N THR A 28 -1.15 -18.96 -15.52
CA THR A 28 -0.60 -17.69 -15.04
C THR A 28 0.89 -17.89 -14.87
N GLN A 29 1.65 -17.70 -15.95
CA GLN A 29 3.09 -17.56 -15.86
C GLN A 29 3.35 -16.17 -15.28
N GLU A 30 4.31 -16.02 -14.35
CA GLU A 30 4.66 -14.72 -13.72
C GLU A 30 4.97 -13.60 -14.73
N GLY A 31 5.14 -13.93 -16.01
CA GLY A 31 5.38 -12.98 -17.12
C GLY A 31 4.14 -12.29 -17.71
N ASP A 32 2.92 -12.63 -17.29
CA ASP A 32 1.69 -11.99 -17.80
C ASP A 32 1.25 -10.75 -16.99
N PHE A 33 1.92 -10.49 -15.86
CA PHE A 33 1.64 -9.34 -15.00
C PHE A 33 2.66 -8.22 -15.22
N GLU A 34 2.25 -6.98 -14.94
CA GLU A 34 3.19 -5.86 -14.86
C GLU A 34 4.24 -6.13 -13.76
N PRO A 35 5.46 -5.59 -13.90
CA PRO A 35 6.44 -5.66 -12.83
C PRO A 35 5.88 -5.02 -11.54
N PRO A 36 6.39 -5.42 -10.36
CA PRO A 36 6.07 -4.75 -9.10
C PRO A 36 6.22 -3.23 -9.20
N ASP A 37 5.43 -2.51 -8.40
CA ASP A 37 5.55 -1.06 -8.28
C ASP A 37 7.01 -0.72 -7.90
N PRO A 38 7.66 0.20 -8.61
CA PRO A 38 9.03 0.56 -8.29
C PRO A 38 9.10 1.16 -6.88
N PRO A 39 10.19 0.91 -6.13
CA PRO A 39 10.38 1.60 -4.86
C PRO A 39 10.54 3.11 -5.09
N LEU A 40 10.27 3.89 -4.04
CA LEU A 40 10.58 5.33 -4.05
C LEU A 40 12.06 5.56 -4.35
N ASP A 41 12.34 6.44 -5.31
CA ASP A 41 13.70 6.90 -5.54
C ASP A 41 14.19 7.79 -4.37
N ALA A 42 15.48 8.13 -4.36
CA ALA A 42 16.09 8.89 -3.29
C ALA A 42 15.46 10.28 -3.09
N GLN A 43 15.06 10.95 -4.18
CA GLN A 43 14.44 12.27 -4.12
C GLN A 43 13.02 12.18 -3.58
N GLN A 44 12.25 11.20 -4.07
CA GLN A 44 10.90 10.93 -3.61
C GLN A 44 10.86 10.52 -2.14
N ARG A 45 11.82 9.69 -1.69
CA ARG A 45 11.98 9.32 -0.28
C ARG A 45 12.28 10.55 0.58
N ALA A 46 13.17 11.44 0.14
CA ALA A 46 13.48 12.66 0.89
C ALA A 46 12.26 13.57 1.07
N ILE A 47 11.38 13.67 0.06
CA ILE A 47 10.12 14.43 0.16
C ILE A 47 9.18 13.77 1.17
N ALA A 48 9.04 12.44 1.10
CA ALA A 48 8.23 11.67 2.04
C ALA A 48 8.72 11.80 3.50
N ASP A 49 10.04 11.73 3.71
CA ASP A 49 10.67 11.84 5.02
C ASP A 49 10.58 13.27 5.61
N ALA A 50 10.32 14.29 4.78
CA ALA A 50 10.11 15.66 5.22
C ALA A 50 8.67 15.94 5.70
N LEU A 51 7.74 14.97 5.56
CA LEU A 51 6.38 15.12 6.06
C LEU A 51 6.37 15.11 7.59
N THR A 52 5.57 16.00 8.18
CA THR A 52 5.29 15.95 9.62
C THR A 52 4.38 14.77 9.94
N ASP A 53 4.39 14.34 11.20
CA ASP A 53 3.47 13.31 11.71
C ASP A 53 2.00 13.69 11.47
N GLU A 54 1.66 14.98 11.52
CA GLU A 54 0.31 15.48 11.24
C GLU A 54 -0.06 15.34 9.76
N GLN A 55 0.86 15.65 8.84
CA GLN A 55 0.65 15.45 7.41
C GLN A 55 0.49 13.96 7.10
N LEU A 56 1.33 13.11 7.70
CA LEU A 56 1.27 11.66 7.53
C LEU A 56 -0.07 11.09 8.04
N ALA A 57 -0.49 11.51 9.24
CA ALA A 57 -1.77 11.11 9.81
C ALA A 57 -2.96 11.62 9.00
N GLN A 58 -2.86 12.79 8.37
CA GLN A 58 -3.90 13.30 7.47
C GLN A 58 -3.99 12.45 6.19
N ILE A 59 -2.86 12.01 5.64
CA ILE A 59 -2.83 11.11 4.48
C ILE A 59 -3.47 9.76 4.85
N ASP A 60 -3.06 9.16 5.96
CA ASP A 60 -3.60 7.87 6.40
C ASP A 60 -5.10 7.92 6.67
N ARG A 61 -5.59 9.00 7.31
CA ARG A 61 -7.03 9.22 7.51
C ARG A 61 -7.77 9.34 6.18
N THR A 62 -7.22 10.09 5.23
CA THR A 62 -7.84 10.27 3.91
C THR A 62 -7.93 8.94 3.15
N LEU A 63 -6.90 8.10 3.24
CA LEU A 63 -6.93 6.75 2.67
C LEU A 63 -8.03 5.91 3.33
N LEU A 64 -8.10 5.90 4.66
CA LEU A 64 -9.12 5.16 5.42
C LEU A 64 -10.55 5.62 5.12
N ASP A 65 -10.76 6.91 4.87
CA ASP A 65 -12.08 7.46 4.51
C ASP A 65 -12.56 7.01 3.11
N ILE A 66 -11.64 6.63 2.22
CA ILE A 66 -11.95 6.14 0.87
C ILE A 66 -12.17 4.62 0.87
N VAL A 67 -11.48 3.89 1.76
CA VAL A 67 -11.62 2.44 1.91
C VAL A 67 -12.99 2.09 2.48
N ASP A 68 -13.57 1.01 1.98
CA ASP A 68 -14.94 0.56 2.29
C ASP A 68 -14.89 -0.86 2.88
N VAL A 69 -16.02 -1.35 3.38
CA VAL A 69 -16.17 -2.77 3.76
C VAL A 69 -16.13 -3.69 2.54
N ARG A 70 -16.40 -3.15 1.34
CA ARG A 70 -16.22 -3.85 0.06
C ARG A 70 -14.79 -3.69 -0.44
N TRP A 71 -14.26 -4.75 -1.06
CA TRP A 71 -12.97 -4.71 -1.74
C TRP A 71 -12.92 -3.60 -2.80
N ARG A 72 -11.84 -2.81 -2.77
CA ARG A 72 -11.52 -1.78 -3.76
C ARG A 72 -10.07 -1.94 -4.20
N ARG A 73 -9.79 -1.73 -5.49
CA ARG A 73 -8.40 -1.70 -5.98
C ARG A 73 -7.59 -0.62 -5.28
N VAL A 74 -6.36 -0.95 -4.86
CA VAL A 74 -5.44 0.00 -4.23
C VAL A 74 -5.15 1.18 -5.16
N ALA A 75 -4.96 0.94 -6.46
CA ALA A 75 -4.80 2.01 -7.46
C ALA A 75 -5.96 3.03 -7.46
N TYR A 76 -7.20 2.59 -7.25
CA TYR A 76 -8.35 3.49 -7.15
C TYR A 76 -8.32 4.33 -5.87
N VAL A 77 -8.00 3.68 -4.73
CA VAL A 77 -7.89 4.37 -3.43
C VAL A 77 -6.79 5.42 -3.47
N VAL A 78 -5.61 5.06 -4.01
CA VAL A 78 -4.46 5.95 -4.18
C VAL A 78 -4.80 7.13 -5.09
N ALA A 79 -5.35 6.90 -6.28
CA ALA A 79 -5.71 7.98 -7.20
C ALA A 79 -6.74 8.94 -6.58
N THR A 80 -7.71 8.40 -5.83
CA THR A 80 -8.73 9.22 -5.15
C THR A 80 -8.10 10.07 -4.03
N ALA A 81 -7.17 9.50 -3.26
CA ALA A 81 -6.46 10.23 -2.22
C ALA A 81 -5.57 11.33 -2.80
N MET A 82 -4.83 11.05 -3.88
CA MET A 82 -4.00 12.04 -4.58
C MET A 82 -4.84 13.23 -5.05
N ASN A 83 -6.00 12.98 -5.66
CA ASN A 83 -6.92 14.05 -6.09
C ASN A 83 -7.42 14.90 -4.91
N ALA A 84 -7.58 14.32 -3.71
CA ALA A 84 -7.96 15.07 -2.51
C ALA A 84 -6.85 16.02 -2.01
N PHE A 85 -5.59 15.76 -2.40
CA PHE A 85 -4.41 16.51 -1.97
C PHE A 85 -3.75 17.38 -3.05
N GLU A 86 -4.24 17.35 -4.29
CA GLU A 86 -3.63 18.00 -5.48
C GLU A 86 -3.20 19.47 -5.25
N ASN A 87 -3.85 20.19 -4.33
CA ASN A 87 -3.54 21.59 -4.00
C ASN A 87 -3.13 21.84 -2.53
N ARG A 88 -2.88 20.78 -1.74
CA ARG A 88 -2.71 20.89 -0.28
C ARG A 88 -1.39 20.34 0.25
N GLN A 89 -0.70 19.50 -0.51
CA GLN A 89 0.55 18.86 -0.12
C GLN A 89 1.59 18.99 -1.25
N PRO A 90 2.89 18.89 -0.94
CA PRO A 90 3.89 18.62 -1.97
C PRO A 90 3.47 17.41 -2.81
N PRO A 91 3.77 17.39 -4.13
CA PRO A 91 3.40 16.27 -4.99
C PRO A 91 4.13 15.01 -4.52
N LEU A 92 3.38 14.12 -3.86
CA LEU A 92 3.85 12.81 -3.44
C LEU A 92 3.54 11.79 -4.55
N PRO A 93 4.45 10.86 -4.83
CA PRO A 93 4.21 9.82 -5.84
C PRO A 93 3.16 8.82 -5.36
N ASP A 94 2.44 8.21 -6.30
CA ASP A 94 1.42 7.17 -6.06
C ASP A 94 1.95 5.99 -5.23
N VAL A 95 3.17 5.54 -5.50
CA VAL A 95 3.83 4.46 -4.75
C VAL A 95 4.03 4.79 -3.26
N PHE A 96 4.15 6.07 -2.88
CA PHE A 96 4.18 6.46 -1.47
C PHE A 96 2.82 6.18 -0.81
N TYR A 97 1.71 6.53 -1.46
CA TYR A 97 0.38 6.23 -0.94
C TYR A 97 0.13 4.71 -0.86
N ALA A 98 0.66 3.93 -1.79
CA ALA A 98 0.61 2.47 -1.73
C ALA A 98 1.42 1.91 -0.52
N GLU A 99 2.61 2.46 -0.24
CA GLU A 99 3.36 2.15 0.99
C GLU A 99 2.53 2.47 2.26
N ARG A 100 1.80 3.60 2.26
CA ARG A 100 0.91 3.96 3.38
C ARG A 100 -0.22 2.96 3.58
N VAL A 101 -0.87 2.50 2.51
CA VAL A 101 -1.91 1.45 2.60
C VAL A 101 -1.36 0.17 3.21
N ARG A 102 -0.14 -0.24 2.83
CA ARG A 102 0.53 -1.42 3.43
C ARG A 102 0.84 -1.18 4.92
N ALA A 103 1.30 0.02 5.30
CA ALA A 103 1.54 0.36 6.70
C ALA A 103 0.25 0.33 7.53
N ILE A 104 -0.85 0.85 6.99
CA ILE A 104 -2.18 0.79 7.63
C ILE A 104 -2.63 -0.67 7.79
N ALA A 105 -2.41 -1.53 6.80
CA ALA A 105 -2.72 -2.95 6.89
C ALA A 105 -1.95 -3.67 8.03
N GLN A 106 -0.68 -3.29 8.26
CA GLN A 106 0.12 -3.82 9.37
C GLN A 106 -0.45 -3.47 10.75
N THR A 107 -1.25 -2.39 10.86
CA THR A 107 -1.97 -2.05 12.10
C THR A 107 -3.25 -2.87 12.31
N GLY A 108 -3.69 -3.62 11.30
CA GLY A 108 -4.94 -4.37 11.31
C GLY A 108 -6.19 -3.54 10.97
N ALA A 109 -6.05 -2.26 10.63
CA ALA A 109 -7.19 -1.41 10.25
C ALA A 109 -7.82 -1.77 8.90
N VAL A 110 -7.04 -2.35 7.99
CA VAL A 110 -7.48 -2.82 6.67
C VAL A 110 -6.91 -4.20 6.35
N GLU A 111 -7.59 -4.92 5.48
CA GLU A 111 -7.14 -6.19 4.90
C GLU A 111 -6.69 -5.95 3.45
N LEU A 112 -5.68 -6.70 3.00
CA LEU A 112 -5.18 -6.67 1.62
C LEU A 112 -5.32 -8.05 0.98
N GLU A 113 -5.68 -8.07 -0.30
CA GLU A 113 -5.79 -9.29 -1.12
C GLU A 113 -5.14 -9.05 -2.50
N GLY A 114 -4.61 -10.12 -3.12
CA GLY A 114 -3.92 -10.06 -4.40
C GLY A 114 -2.43 -9.73 -4.30
N PHE A 115 -1.86 -9.12 -5.34
CA PHE A 115 -0.43 -8.82 -5.41
C PHE A 115 -0.11 -7.51 -4.68
N VAL A 116 0.23 -7.60 -3.39
CA VAL A 116 0.43 -6.44 -2.51
C VAL A 116 1.52 -5.47 -3.01
N ASP A 117 2.48 -5.97 -3.77
CA ASP A 117 3.55 -5.22 -4.42
C ASP A 117 3.16 -4.54 -5.75
N ARG A 118 1.91 -4.73 -6.21
CA ARG A 118 1.36 -4.17 -7.46
C ARG A 118 0.01 -3.51 -7.21
N MET A 119 -0.05 -2.19 -7.07
CA MET A 119 -1.26 -1.47 -6.69
C MET A 119 -2.47 -1.70 -7.64
N ARG A 120 -2.25 -2.04 -8.92
CA ARG A 120 -3.33 -2.30 -9.89
C ARG A 120 -3.97 -3.67 -9.73
N TRP A 121 -3.27 -4.58 -9.05
CA TRP A 121 -3.64 -5.98 -8.81
C TRP A 121 -3.79 -6.31 -7.32
N CYS A 122 -3.68 -5.31 -6.45
CA CYS A 122 -4.00 -5.41 -5.03
C CYS A 122 -5.36 -4.76 -4.76
N GLU A 123 -6.14 -5.39 -3.88
CA GLU A 123 -7.38 -4.85 -3.36
C GLU A 123 -7.28 -4.67 -1.84
N VAL A 124 -8.04 -3.70 -1.33
CA VAL A 124 -8.10 -3.31 0.08
C VAL A 124 -9.55 -3.17 0.53
N ARG A 125 -9.83 -3.54 1.79
CA ARG A 125 -11.09 -3.26 2.48
C ARG A 125 -10.87 -2.96 3.96
N LEU A 126 -11.83 -2.34 4.62
CA LEU A 126 -11.83 -2.18 6.07
C LEU A 126 -11.88 -3.56 6.75
N SER A 127 -11.04 -3.74 7.76
CA SER A 127 -11.10 -4.94 8.61
C SER A 127 -12.39 -4.94 9.42
N ALA A 128 -13.01 -6.13 9.57
CA ALA A 128 -14.23 -6.29 10.35
C ALA A 128 -14.02 -6.14 11.87
N ARG A 129 -12.77 -6.15 12.34
CA ARG A 129 -12.41 -5.97 13.75
C ARG A 129 -12.12 -4.49 14.04
N ARG A 130 -13.14 -3.77 14.51
CA ARG A 130 -12.97 -2.55 15.31
C ARG A 130 -13.19 -2.87 16.79
#